data_AF-A0A530M246-F1
#
_entry.id   AF-A0A530M246-F1
#
_cell.length_a   1.000
_cell.length_b   1.000
_cell.length_c   1.000
_cell.angle_alpha   90.00
_cell.angle_beta   90.00
_cell.angle_gamma   90.00
#
_symmetry.space_group_name_H-M   'P 1'
#
loop_
_entity.id
_entity.type
_entity.pdbx_description
1 polymer ?
#
loop_
_entity_poly.entity_id
_entity_poly.type
_entity_poly.pdbx_seq_one_letter_code
_entity_poly.pdbx_strand_id
1 'polypeptide(L)' 'MGVVKSIPRHKVDDDAAEAIHVENLHKRFGELHVLKGVSLSARDGEVAIIGGSGSG' A
#
# COMPACT_ATOMS: atom_id res chain seq x y z
N MET A 1 -5.26 -6.42 -37.55
CA MET A 1 -6.38 -6.87 -36.69
C MET A 1 -5.79 -7.72 -35.57
N GLY A 2 -5.39 -7.10 -34.45
CA GLY A 2 -4.72 -7.79 -33.33
C GLY A 2 -5.65 -7.82 -32.12
N VAL A 3 -5.90 -9.00 -31.57
CA VAL A 3 -6.76 -9.20 -30.40
C VAL A 3 -6.03 -8.73 -29.15
N VAL A 4 -6.56 -7.72 -28.46
CA VAL A 4 -6.10 -7.32 -27.13
C VAL A 4 -6.54 -8.41 -26.15
N LYS A 5 -5.59 -9.17 -25.61
CA LYS A 5 -5.84 -10.14 -24.54
C LYS A 5 -6.00 -9.37 -23.22
N SER A 6 -7.13 -9.49 -22.56
CA SER A 6 -7.37 -8.86 -21.26
C SER A 6 -6.37 -9.39 -20.22
N ILE A 7 -5.71 -8.48 -19.51
CA ILE A 7 -4.88 -8.83 -18.34
C ILE A 7 -5.86 -9.21 -17.22
N PRO A 8 -5.75 -10.40 -16.61
CA PRO A 8 -6.60 -10.76 -15.49
C PRO A 8 -6.35 -9.76 -14.36
N ARG A 9 -7.38 -9.02 -13.95
CA ARG A 9 -7.34 -8.24 -12.72
C ARG A 9 -7.26 -9.26 -11.58
N HIS A 10 -6.26 -9.11 -10.71
CA HIS A 10 -6.27 -9.83 -9.45
C HIS A 10 -7.55 -9.39 -8.72
N LYS A 11 -8.53 -10.29 -8.59
CA LYS A 11 -9.67 -10.06 -7.73
C LYS A 11 -9.12 -10.16 -6.33
N VAL A 12 -9.11 -9.04 -5.63
CA VAL A 12 -9.03 -9.09 -4.18
C VAL A 12 -10.33 -9.76 -3.73
N ASP A 13 -10.20 -10.85 -3.00
CA ASP A 13 -11.36 -11.50 -2.40
C ASP A 13 -11.88 -10.61 -1.28
N ASP A 14 -13.14 -10.17 -1.34
CA ASP A 14 -13.75 -9.28 -0.32
C ASP A 14 -13.74 -9.89 1.10
N ASP A 15 -13.60 -11.22 1.18
CA ASP A 15 -13.46 -12.00 2.42
C ASP A 15 -12.00 -12.14 2.90
N ALA A 16 -11.03 -11.58 2.20
CA ALA A 16 -9.63 -11.61 2.60
C ALA A 16 -9.44 -10.92 3.96
N ALA A 17 -8.70 -11.58 4.86
CA ALA A 17 -8.42 -11.06 6.19
C ALA A 17 -7.59 -9.77 6.11
N GLU A 18 -7.80 -8.85 7.06
CA GLU A 18 -6.92 -7.70 7.24
C GLU A 18 -5.52 -8.19 7.60
N ALA A 19 -4.54 -7.85 6.75
CA ALA A 19 -3.16 -8.31 6.88
C ALA A 19 -2.26 -7.24 7.49
N ILE A 20 -2.52 -5.97 7.18
CA ILE A 20 -1.77 -4.82 7.68
C ILE A 20 -2.77 -3.83 8.25
N HIS A 21 -2.54 -3.40 9.49
CA HIS A 21 -3.22 -2.25 10.09
C HIS A 21 -2.18 -1.35 10.74
N VAL A 22 -2.14 -0.09 10.30
CA VAL A 22 -1.25 0.95 10.80
C VAL A 22 -2.09 2.15 11.18
N GLU A 23 -1.90 2.64 12.41
CA GLU A 23 -2.55 3.85 12.89
C GLU A 23 -1.50 4.86 13.32
N ASN A 24 -1.62 6.07 12.78
CA ASN A 24 -0.88 7.25 13.19
C ASN A 24 0.62 7.02 13.37
N LEU A 25 1.25 6.33 12.41
CA LEU A 25 2.66 5.97 12.47
C LEU A 25 3.53 7.21 12.26
N HIS A 26 4.43 7.43 13.22
CA HIS A 26 5.46 8.46 13.17
C HIS A 26 6.85 7.85 13.22
N LYS A 27 7.78 8.35 12.39
CA LYS A 27 9.18 7.91 12.40
C LYS A 27 10.12 9.09 12.20
N ARG A 28 11.17 9.15 13.03
CA ARG A 28 12.24 10.15 12.94
C ARG A 28 13.62 9.50 12.92
N PHE A 29 14.57 10.16 12.27
CA PHE A 29 16.00 9.89 12.35
C PHE A 29 16.70 11.19 12.75
N GLY A 30 17.03 11.33 14.03
CA GLY A 30 17.39 12.63 14.60
C GLY A 30 16.26 13.64 14.40
N GLU A 31 16.59 14.80 13.85
CA GLU A 31 15.61 15.86 13.56
C GLU A 31 14.71 15.57 12.35
N LEU A 32 15.10 14.66 11.46
CA LEU A 32 14.36 14.36 10.24
C LEU A 32 13.11 13.52 10.54
N HIS A 33 11.92 14.03 10.22
CA HIS A 33 10.62 13.36 10.40
C HIS A 33 10.16 12.75 9.08
N VAL A 34 10.35 11.43 8.93
CA VAL A 34 10.18 10.70 7.67
C VAL A 34 8.76 10.15 7.48
N LEU A 35 8.16 9.55 8.51
CA LEU A 35 6.74 9.20 8.53
C LEU A 35 5.98 10.14 9.46
N LYS A 36 4.93 10.78 8.96
CA LYS A 36 4.25 11.92 9.63
C LYS A 36 2.77 11.62 9.92
N GLY A 37 2.49 10.63 10.76
CA GLY A 37 1.13 10.28 11.15
C GLY A 37 0.42 9.50 10.04
N VAL A 38 1.07 8.45 9.56
CA VAL A 38 0.56 7.61 8.48
C VAL A 38 -0.39 6.56 9.05
N SER A 39 -1.61 6.50 8.52
CA SER A 39 -2.56 5.42 8.80
C SER A 39 -2.91 4.69 7.51
N LEU A 40 -2.93 3.36 7.55
CA LEU A 40 -3.34 2.51 6.42
C LEU A 40 -3.82 1.16 6.92
N SER A 41 -4.79 0.59 6.20
CA SER A 41 -5.22 -0.80 6.34
C SER A 41 -5.09 -1.48 4.98
N ALA A 42 -4.70 -2.74 4.96
CA ALA A 42 -4.71 -3.54 3.74
C ALA A 42 -5.06 -4.99 4.05
N ARG A 43 -5.90 -5.59 3.21
CA ARG A 43 -6.21 -7.01 3.25
C ARG A 43 -5.21 -7.81 2.44
N ASP A 44 -5.25 -9.12 2.63
CA ASP A 44 -4.38 -10.02 1.89
C ASP A 44 -4.57 -9.83 0.36
N GLY A 45 -3.46 -9.64 -0.36
CA GLY A 45 -3.47 -9.33 -1.80
C GLY A 45 -3.77 -7.87 -2.20
N GLU A 46 -4.00 -6.93 -1.27
CA GLU A 46 -4.48 -5.56 -1.60
C GLU A 46 -3.41 -4.47 -1.79
N VAL A 47 -2.16 -4.64 -1.36
CA VAL A 47 -1.29 -3.45 -1.20
C VAL A 47 -0.14 -3.33 -2.19
N ALA A 48 -0.07 -2.16 -2.83
CA ALA A 48 1.14 -1.62 -3.43
C ALA A 48 1.33 -0.17 -2.94
N ILE A 49 2.48 0.13 -2.35
CA ILE A 49 2.87 1.49 -1.96
C ILE A 49 3.81 2.03 -3.04
N ILE A 50 3.48 3.18 -3.60
CA ILE A 50 4.29 3.83 -4.65
C ILE A 50 4.63 5.24 -4.18
N GLY A 51 5.91 5.59 -4.27
CA GLY A 51 6.40 6.91 -3.91
C GLY A 51 7.74 7.21 -4.57
N GLY A 52 8.02 8.50 -4.78
CA GLY A 52 9.33 8.95 -5.24
C GLY A 52 10.43 8.71 -4.19
N SER A 53 11.69 8.84 -4.59
CA SER A 53 12.83 8.73 -3.67
C SER A 53 12.68 9.71 -2.49
N GLY A 54 12.72 9.20 -1.26
CA GLY A 54 12.61 9.98 -0.03
C GLY A 54 11.19 10.42 0.37
N SER A 55 10.14 9.85 -0.24
CA SER A 55 8.73 10.24 0.02
C SER A 55 8.16 9.81 1.37
N GLY A 56 8.84 8.93 2.11
CA GLY A 56 8.42 8.47 3.42
C GLY A 56 9.54 7.77 4.17
#